data_AF-A0A226Q1F5-F1
#
_entry.id   AF-A0A226Q1F5-F1
#
_cell.length_a   1.000
_cell.length_b   1.000
_cell.length_c   1.000
_cell.angle_alpha   90.00
_cell.angle_beta   90.00
_cell.angle_gamma   90.00
#
_symmetry.space_group_name_H-M   'P 1'
#
loop_
_entity.id
_entity.type
_entity.pdbx_description
1 polymer ?
#
loop_
_entity_poly.entity_id
_entity_poly.type
_entity_poly.pdbx_seq_one_letter_code
_entity_poly.pdbx_strand_id
1 'polypeptide(L)'
;MKTHIITINPRFCETDALGHLSNISYFIYLEEARTRLFDEWRYGGRTDDWHFILASTKCDFINQGFFGRRLRVETNVSRIGNKSFQCIHRIMEEETGRLIAIGEAAVVHFNFQTQTSEPLPDDLRTMLAEYLVPSVGETISPASCKKRE
;
A
#
# COMPACT_ATOMS: atom_id res chain seq x y z
N MET A 1 15.93 1.37 8.73
CA MET A 1 14.56 1.55 8.21
C MET A 1 14.49 0.88 6.86
N LYS A 2 13.70 -0.19 6.74
CA LYS A 2 13.48 -0.93 5.50
C LYS A 2 12.26 -0.35 4.77
N THR A 3 12.28 -0.45 3.45
CA THR A 3 11.12 -0.15 2.59
C THR A 3 10.92 -1.36 1.70
N HIS A 4 9.70 -1.90 1.70
CA HIS A 4 9.33 -2.97 0.78
C HIS A 4 8.99 -2.36 -0.58
N ILE A 5 9.51 -2.94 -1.65
CA ILE A 5 9.36 -2.38 -3.00
C ILE A 5 8.94 -3.48 -3.95
N ILE A 6 7.87 -3.21 -4.69
CA ILE A 6 7.47 -4.03 -5.84
C ILE A 6 7.39 -3.17 -7.10
N THR A 7 7.62 -3.79 -8.25
CA THR A 7 7.39 -3.19 -9.56
C THR A 7 6.12 -3.76 -10.15
N ILE A 8 5.20 -2.88 -10.54
CA ILE A 8 3.95 -3.20 -11.21
C ILE A 8 4.04 -2.79 -12.68
N ASN A 9 3.62 -3.68 -13.56
CA ASN A 9 3.45 -3.41 -14.98
C ASN A 9 1.95 -3.27 -15.26
N PRO A 10 1.42 -2.05 -15.39
CA PRO A 10 -0.02 -1.87 -15.60
C PRO A 10 -0.49 -2.57 -16.87
N ARG A 11 -1.57 -3.34 -16.74
CA ARG A 11 -2.24 -4.08 -17.81
C ARG A 11 -3.20 -3.15 -18.54
N PHE A 12 -3.47 -3.46 -19.80
CA PHE A 12 -4.42 -2.66 -20.60
C PHE A 12 -5.83 -2.65 -19.99
N CYS A 13 -6.27 -3.75 -19.37
CA CYS A 13 -7.57 -3.83 -18.69
C CYS A 13 -7.66 -3.01 -17.39
N GLU A 14 -6.56 -2.40 -16.94
CA GLU A 14 -6.50 -1.57 -15.73
C GLU A 14 -6.62 -0.08 -16.04
N THR A 15 -6.80 0.29 -17.32
CA THR A 15 -7.13 1.65 -17.75
C THR A 15 -8.63 1.89 -17.84
N ASP A 16 -9.04 3.15 -17.71
CA ASP A 16 -10.40 3.59 -17.98
C ASP A 16 -10.58 4.13 -19.42
N ALA A 17 -11.81 4.53 -19.74
CA ALA A 17 -12.17 5.07 -21.05
C ALA A 17 -11.48 6.42 -21.38
N LEU A 18 -10.87 7.08 -20.39
CA LEU A 18 -10.13 8.34 -20.57
C LEU A 18 -8.63 8.09 -20.83
N GLY A 19 -8.19 6.83 -20.87
CA GLY A 19 -6.81 6.46 -21.18
C GLY A 19 -5.85 6.52 -19.99
N HIS A 20 -6.36 6.73 -18.78
CA HIS A 20 -5.57 6.71 -17.54
C HIS A 20 -5.77 5.39 -16.81
N LEU A 21 -4.88 5.08 -15.87
CA LEU A 21 -5.14 4.00 -14.92
C LEU A 21 -6.42 4.30 -14.13
N SER A 22 -7.33 3.33 -14.10
CA SER A 22 -8.56 3.43 -13.33
C SER A 22 -8.26 3.62 -11.85
N ASN A 23 -9.07 4.42 -11.16
CA ASN A 23 -9.00 4.60 -9.72
C ASN A 23 -9.12 3.27 -8.94
N ILE A 24 -9.80 2.27 -9.48
CA ILE A 24 -9.93 0.92 -8.88
C ILE A 24 -8.58 0.21 -8.88
N SER A 25 -7.83 0.31 -9.98
CA SER A 25 -6.56 -0.40 -10.18
C SER A 25 -5.52 -0.07 -9.11
N TYR A 26 -5.53 1.16 -8.59
CA TYR A 26 -4.63 1.54 -7.50
C TYR A 26 -4.82 0.67 -6.27
N PHE A 27 -6.06 0.38 -5.86
CA PHE A 27 -6.31 -0.47 -4.68
C PHE A 27 -5.84 -1.90 -4.89
N ILE A 28 -5.87 -2.41 -6.13
CA ILE A 28 -5.29 -3.71 -6.50
C ILE A 28 -3.77 -3.67 -6.31
N TYR A 29 -3.10 -2.61 -6.76
CA TYR A 29 -1.64 -2.48 -6.58
C TYR A 29 -1.23 -2.35 -5.11
N LEU A 30 -2.03 -1.62 -4.32
CA LEU A 30 -1.83 -1.49 -2.88
C LEU A 30 -2.02 -2.84 -2.16
N GLU A 31 -3.00 -3.63 -2.59
CA GLU A 31 -3.20 -4.99 -2.09
C GLU A 31 -2.02 -5.90 -2.45
N GLU A 32 -1.57 -5.91 -3.71
CA GLU A 32 -0.41 -6.71 -4.11
C GLU A 32 0.85 -6.32 -3.32
N ALA A 33 1.10 -5.03 -3.11
CA ALA A 33 2.23 -4.59 -2.31
C ALA A 33 2.15 -5.06 -0.84
N ARG A 34 0.96 -5.12 -0.26
CA ARG A 34 0.77 -5.68 1.10
C ARG A 34 0.94 -7.18 1.13
N THR A 35 0.35 -7.91 0.18
CA THR A 35 0.41 -9.38 0.18
C THR A 35 1.85 -9.85 0.01
N ARG A 36 2.63 -9.21 -0.87
CA ARG A 36 4.07 -9.46 -1.06
C ARG A 36 4.88 -9.16 0.20
N LEU A 37 4.55 -8.08 0.91
CA LEU A 37 5.18 -7.75 2.19
C LEU A 37 4.87 -8.81 3.26
N PHE A 38 3.62 -9.29 3.33
CA PHE A 38 3.25 -10.33 4.29
C PHE A 38 3.93 -11.66 3.97
N ASP A 39 4.11 -11.99 2.69
CA ASP A 39 4.89 -13.14 2.24
C ASP A 39 6.36 -13.04 2.71
N GLU A 40 6.99 -11.86 2.62
CA GLU A 40 8.34 -11.63 3.14
C GLU A 40 8.45 -11.90 4.65
N TRP A 41 7.40 -11.60 5.40
CA TRP A 41 7.32 -11.86 6.84
C TRP A 41 6.88 -13.27 7.19
N ARG A 42 6.55 -14.11 6.20
CA ARG A 42 5.94 -15.45 6.38
C ARG A 42 4.58 -15.42 7.08
N TYR A 43 3.88 -14.29 7.00
CA TYR A 43 2.48 -14.14 7.42
C TYR A 43 1.52 -14.09 6.23
N GLY A 44 2.03 -14.27 5.00
CA GLY A 44 1.27 -14.33 3.75
C GLY A 44 1.32 -15.70 3.07
N GLY A 45 0.66 -15.81 1.91
CA GLY A 45 0.85 -16.92 0.97
C GLY A 45 0.07 -18.21 1.26
N ARG A 46 -0.57 -18.36 2.42
CA ARG A 46 -1.45 -19.49 2.74
C ARG A 46 -2.81 -18.99 3.16
N THR A 47 -3.84 -19.32 2.38
CA THR A 47 -5.25 -18.98 2.71
C THR A 47 -5.70 -19.60 4.03
N ASP A 48 -5.17 -20.77 4.35
CA ASP A 48 -5.56 -21.54 5.53
C ASP A 48 -4.95 -20.99 6.83
N ASP A 49 -4.02 -20.04 6.71
CA ASP A 49 -3.24 -19.45 7.81
C ASP A 49 -3.19 -17.91 7.68
N TRP A 50 -4.28 -17.33 7.19
CA TRP A 50 -4.39 -15.89 6.98
C TRP A 50 -4.80 -15.20 8.28
N HIS A 51 -4.01 -14.21 8.72
CA HIS A 51 -4.17 -13.57 10.03
C HIS A 51 -4.56 -12.08 9.97
N PHE A 52 -4.86 -11.56 8.77
CA PHE A 52 -5.05 -10.13 8.58
C PHE A 52 -6.40 -9.77 7.94
N ILE A 53 -7.04 -8.73 8.47
CA ILE A 53 -8.19 -8.08 7.82
C ILE A 53 -7.82 -6.64 7.47
N LEU A 54 -8.18 -6.21 6.27
CA LEU A 54 -8.13 -4.81 5.86
C LEU A 54 -9.34 -4.08 6.46
N ALA A 55 -9.12 -3.29 7.51
CA ALA A 55 -10.17 -2.53 8.18
C ALA A 55 -10.55 -1.24 7.43
N SER A 56 -9.56 -0.61 6.78
CA SER A 56 -9.81 0.54 5.90
C SER A 56 -8.66 0.71 4.91
N THR A 57 -8.96 1.35 3.77
CA THR A 57 -7.97 1.78 2.80
C THR A 57 -8.35 3.14 2.23
N LYS A 58 -7.34 3.96 1.94
CA LYS A 58 -7.47 5.29 1.33
C LYS A 58 -6.40 5.43 0.25
N CYS A 59 -6.69 6.16 -0.82
CA CYS A 59 -5.72 6.48 -1.86
C CYS A 59 -5.89 7.92 -2.32
N ASP A 60 -4.85 8.72 -2.16
CA ASP A 60 -4.76 10.08 -2.70
C ASP A 60 -4.09 10.04 -4.08
N PHE A 61 -4.83 10.41 -5.13
CA PHE A 61 -4.33 10.46 -6.50
C PHE A 61 -3.65 11.81 -6.77
N ILE A 62 -2.32 11.81 -6.87
CA ILE A 62 -1.51 13.04 -6.97
C ILE A 62 -1.24 13.41 -8.43
N ASN A 63 -0.87 12.41 -9.24
CA ASN A 63 -0.63 12.57 -10.68
C ASN A 63 -1.24 11.38 -11.45
N GLN A 64 -1.47 11.57 -12.75
CA GLN A 64 -2.02 10.55 -13.63
C GLN A 64 -0.99 9.44 -13.90
N GLY A 65 -1.43 8.19 -13.83
CA GLY A 65 -0.69 7.02 -14.31
C GLY A 65 -1.23 6.52 -15.63
N PHE A 66 -0.38 5.87 -16.44
CA PHE A 66 -0.71 5.43 -17.79
C PHE A 66 -0.30 3.98 -18.04
N PHE A 67 -0.98 3.32 -18.98
CA PHE A 67 -0.57 2.03 -19.51
C PHE A 67 0.85 2.11 -20.12
N GLY A 68 1.62 1.02 -20.00
CA GLY A 68 2.99 0.93 -20.51
C GLY A 68 4.04 1.70 -19.67
N ARG A 69 3.62 2.41 -18.62
CA ARG A 69 4.53 3.05 -17.65
C ARG A 69 4.64 2.19 -16.40
N ARG A 70 5.84 1.66 -16.13
CA ARG A 70 6.06 0.83 -14.93
C ARG A 70 5.92 1.67 -13.66
N LEU A 71 5.28 1.09 -12.66
CA LEU A 71 5.09 1.71 -11.37
C LEU A 71 5.96 1.01 -10.33
N ARG A 72 6.63 1.79 -9.49
CA ARG A 72 7.29 1.33 -8.28
C ARG A 72 6.39 1.62 -7.08
N VAL A 73 5.99 0.58 -6.35
CA VAL A 73 5.18 0.73 -5.13
C VAL A 73 6.07 0.50 -3.93
N GLU A 74 6.34 1.58 -3.19
CA GLU A 74 7.07 1.56 -1.94
C GLU A 74 6.09 1.40 -0.78
N THR A 75 6.34 0.46 0.13
CA THR A 75 5.49 0.19 1.29
C THR A 75 6.30 0.26 2.58
N ASN A 76 5.75 0.99 3.55
CA ASN A 76 6.27 1.15 4.90
C ASN A 76 5.14 1.01 5.92
N VAL A 77 5.49 1.00 7.20
CA VAL A 77 4.56 1.04 8.33
C VAL A 77 4.56 2.46 8.89
N SER A 78 3.40 3.11 8.99
CA SER A 78 3.29 4.47 9.55
C SER A 78 2.91 4.46 11.03
N ARG A 79 2.29 3.38 11.52
CA ARG A 79 1.86 3.25 12.92
C ARG A 79 1.71 1.78 13.31
N ILE A 80 2.10 1.45 14.54
CA ILE A 80 1.87 0.13 15.16
C ILE A 80 1.00 0.32 16.40
N GLY A 81 -0.17 -0.31 16.43
CA GLY A 81 -1.11 -0.32 17.54
C GLY A 81 -1.00 -1.60 18.39
N ASN A 82 -2.04 -1.91 19.17
CA ASN A 82 -2.06 -3.16 19.96
C ASN A 82 -2.36 -4.40 19.08
N LYS A 83 -3.47 -4.32 18.33
CA LYS A 83 -4.04 -5.39 17.49
C LYS A 83 -4.03 -5.06 16.00
N SER A 84 -3.39 -3.96 15.62
CA SER A 84 -3.45 -3.41 14.27
C SER A 84 -2.22 -2.58 13.95
N PHE A 85 -1.99 -2.34 12.68
CA PHE A 85 -0.95 -1.46 12.18
C PHE A 85 -1.46 -0.70 10.95
N GLN A 86 -0.76 0.38 10.59
CA GLN A 86 -1.05 1.16 9.39
C GLN A 86 0.10 1.01 8.41
N CYS A 87 -0.22 0.60 7.18
CA CYS A 87 0.69 0.68 6.04
C CYS A 87 0.53 2.03 5.36
N ILE A 88 1.64 2.57 4.87
CA ILE A 88 1.67 3.67 3.92
C ILE A 88 2.38 3.21 2.65
N HIS A 89 1.82 3.61 1.53
CA HIS A 89 2.27 3.24 0.20
C HIS A 89 2.57 4.50 -0.61
N ARG A 90 3.66 4.49 -1.37
CA ARG A 90 3.96 5.51 -2.37
C ARG A 90 4.06 4.83 -3.72
N ILE A 91 3.18 5.22 -4.65
CA ILE A 91 3.20 4.74 -6.02
C ILE A 91 3.93 5.77 -6.85
N MET A 92 5.07 5.38 -7.41
CA MET A 92 5.95 6.23 -8.20
C MET A 92 6.00 5.69 -9.63
N GLU A 93 6.06 6.55 -10.64
CA GLU A 93 6.44 6.12 -11.98
C GLU A 93 7.94 5.80 -11.97
N GLU A 94 8.31 4.59 -12.38
CA GLU A 94 9.67 4.07 -12.19
C GLU A 94 10.70 4.82 -13.04
N GLU A 95 10.33 5.21 -14.27
CA GLU A 95 11.22 5.88 -15.22
C GLU A 95 11.55 7.32 -14.80
N THR A 96 10.54 8.07 -14.34
CA THR A 96 10.69 9.51 -14.05
C THR A 96 10.87 9.80 -12.56
N GLY A 97 10.54 8.84 -11.69
CA GLY A 97 10.49 9.08 -10.24
C GLY A 97 9.36 10.02 -9.83
N ARG A 98 8.34 10.24 -10.67
CA ARG A 98 7.18 11.09 -10.33
C ARG A 98 6.24 10.35 -9.38
N LEU A 99 5.82 11.02 -8.31
CA LEU A 99 4.80 10.50 -7.40
C LEU A 99 3.43 10.47 -8.08
N ILE A 100 2.82 9.31 -8.20
CA ILE A 100 1.52 9.09 -8.83
C ILE A 100 0.41 9.08 -7.78
N ALA A 101 0.57 8.30 -6.71
CA ALA A 101 -0.43 8.19 -5.66
C ALA A 101 0.17 7.85 -4.30
N ILE A 102 -0.58 8.15 -3.24
CA ILE A 102 -0.25 7.75 -1.87
C ILE A 102 -1.40 6.92 -1.32
N GLY A 103 -1.09 5.70 -0.91
CA GLY A 103 -2.06 4.77 -0.32
C GLY A 103 -1.86 4.66 1.19
N GLU A 104 -2.95 4.52 1.93
CA GLU A 104 -2.93 4.18 3.35
C GLU A 104 -3.84 2.97 3.58
N ALA A 105 -3.43 2.07 4.46
CA ALA A 105 -4.23 0.89 4.82
C ALA A 105 -4.12 0.59 6.31
N ALA A 106 -5.27 0.45 6.98
CA ALA A 106 -5.32 -0.05 8.35
C ALA A 106 -5.55 -1.57 8.32
N VAL A 107 -4.60 -2.31 8.89
CA VAL A 107 -4.60 -3.77 8.90
C VAL A 107 -4.77 -4.25 10.35
N VAL A 108 -5.68 -5.18 10.57
CA VAL A 108 -6.01 -5.76 11.88
C VAL A 108 -5.52 -7.20 11.93
N HIS A 109 -4.84 -7.56 13.01
CA HIS A 109 -4.53 -8.95 13.32
C HIS A 109 -5.79 -9.65 13.84
N PHE A 110 -6.22 -10.69 13.13
CA PHE A 110 -7.55 -11.26 13.27
C PHE A 110 -7.51 -12.77 13.21
N ASN A 111 -8.21 -13.39 14.17
CA ASN A 111 -8.41 -14.83 14.23
C ASN A 111 -9.73 -15.18 13.54
N PHE A 112 -9.65 -15.89 12.42
CA PHE A 112 -10.82 -16.28 11.63
C PHE A 112 -11.61 -17.45 12.23
N GLN A 113 -11.00 -18.23 13.13
CA GLN A 113 -11.72 -19.29 13.84
C GLN A 113 -12.64 -18.71 14.91
N THR A 114 -12.13 -17.75 15.69
CA THR A 114 -12.90 -17.10 16.77
C THR A 114 -13.67 -15.86 16.31
N GLN A 115 -13.41 -15.37 15.09
CA GLN A 115 -13.98 -14.14 14.53
C GLN A 115 -13.69 -12.90 15.39
N THR A 116 -12.49 -12.81 15.95
CA THR A 116 -12.07 -11.70 16.84
C THR A 116 -10.69 -11.16 16.51
N SER A 117 -10.46 -9.88 16.78
CA SER A 117 -9.12 -9.29 16.72
C SER A 117 -8.24 -9.74 17.89
N GLU A 118 -6.97 -10.02 17.60
CA GLU A 118 -5.98 -10.49 18.57
C GLU A 118 -4.79 -9.52 18.65
N PRO A 119 -4.06 -9.47 19.79
CA PRO A 119 -2.81 -8.73 19.88
C PRO A 119 -1.84 -9.13 18.77
N LEU A 120 -1.08 -8.17 18.26
CA LEU A 120 0.03 -8.48 17.35
C LEU A 120 1.08 -9.32 18.10
N PRO A 121 1.48 -10.48 17.56
CA PRO A 121 2.59 -11.28 18.09
C PRO A 121 3.89 -10.47 18.20
N ASP A 122 4.75 -10.80 19.16
CA ASP A 122 5.97 -10.04 19.44
C ASP A 122 6.96 -10.07 18.26
N ASP A 123 7.08 -11.20 17.58
CA ASP A 123 7.88 -11.36 16.37
C ASP A 123 7.34 -10.49 15.22
N LEU A 124 6.03 -10.49 14.99
CA LEU A 124 5.41 -9.61 14.00
C LEU A 124 5.63 -8.13 14.36
N ARG A 125 5.52 -7.75 15.63
CA ARG A 125 5.81 -6.38 16.09
C ARG A 125 7.24 -5.97 15.77
N THR A 126 8.21 -6.85 16.03
CA THR A 126 9.61 -6.61 15.71
C THR A 126 9.81 -6.42 14.21
N MET A 127 9.19 -7.27 13.39
CA MET A 127 9.25 -7.14 11.92
C MET A 127 8.63 -5.82 11.43
N LEU A 128 7.44 -5.47 11.92
CA LEU A 128 6.76 -4.20 11.59
C LEU A 128 7.63 -2.99 11.94
N ALA A 129 8.32 -3.03 13.09
CA ALA A 129 9.16 -1.94 13.55
C ALA A 129 10.34 -1.64 12.61
N GLU A 130 10.84 -2.63 11.86
CA GLU A 130 11.91 -2.42 10.88
C GLU A 130 11.49 -1.51 9.71
N TYR A 131 10.20 -1.49 9.40
CA TYR A 131 9.58 -0.71 8.32
C TYR A 131 8.92 0.58 8.80
N LEU A 132 9.00 0.89 10.10
CA LEU A 132 8.36 2.04 10.70
C LEU A 132 8.98 3.34 10.19
N VAL A 133 8.16 4.20 9.60
CA VAL A 133 8.52 5.56 9.17
C VAL A 133 7.84 6.60 10.07
N PRO A 134 8.45 7.79 10.27
CA PRO A 134 7.77 8.91 10.91
C PRO A 134 6.46 9.22 10.18
N SER A 135 5.40 9.54 10.94
CA SER A 135 4.10 9.89 10.36
C SER A 135 4.24 11.01 9.33
N VAL A 136 3.76 10.77 8.11
CA VAL A 136 3.82 11.72 6.99
C VAL A 136 2.82 12.85 7.25
N GLY A 137 3.22 13.82 8.06
CA GLY A 137 2.49 15.08 8.28
C GLY A 137 3.02 16.27 7.45
N GLU A 138 4.14 16.12 6.72
CA GLU A 138 4.90 17.30 6.25
C GLU A 138 5.31 17.33 4.76
N THR A 139 4.90 16.39 3.90
CA THR A 139 5.51 16.32 2.54
C THR A 139 4.56 16.29 1.36
N ILE A 140 3.33 16.80 1.49
CA ILE A 140 2.46 16.99 0.32
C ILE A 140 1.82 18.37 0.38
N SER A 141 2.55 19.38 -0.10
CA SER A 141 1.91 20.57 -0.66
C SER A 141 1.43 20.20 -2.06
N PRO A 142 0.12 20.23 -2.35
CA PRO A 142 -0.37 20.04 -3.71
C PRO A 142 0.03 21.26 -4.54
N ALA A 143 1.19 21.20 -5.19
CA ALA A 143 1.60 22.20 -6.17
C ALA A 143 0.66 22.14 -7.38
N SER A 144 -0.33 23.03 -7.36
CA SER A 144 -1.22 23.50 -8.42
C SER A 144 -1.33 22.62 -9.67
N CYS A 145 -2.41 21.83 -9.75
CA CYS A 145 -2.99 21.46 -11.04
C CYS A 145 -3.51 22.75 -11.69
N LYS A 146 -2.70 23.39 -12.55
CA LYS A 146 -3.19 24.45 -13.44
C LYS A 146 -4.13 23.78 -14.44
N LYS A 147 -5.44 24.04 -14.30
CA LYS A 147 -6.44 23.73 -15.32
C LYS A 147 -5.93 24.28 -16.65
N ARG A 148 -5.71 23.41 -17.63
CA ARG A 148 -5.61 23.84 -19.02
C ARG A 148 -7.03 24.10 -19.50
N GLU A 149 -7.26 25.34 -19.92
CA GLU A 149 -8.44 25.80 -20.65
C GLU A 149 -8.52 25.14 -22.04
#